data_AF-A0A1F6NAK5-F1
#
_entry.id   AF-A0A1F6NAK5-F1
#
_cell.length_a   1.000
_cell.length_b   1.000
_cell.length_c   1.000
_cell.angle_alpha   90.00
_cell.angle_beta   90.00
_cell.angle_gamma   90.00
#
_symmetry.space_group_name_H-M   'P 1'
#
loop_
_entity.id
_entity.type
_entity.pdbx_description
1 polymer ?
#
loop_
_entity_poly.entity_id
_entity_poly.type
_entity_poly.pdbx_seq_one_letter_code
_entity_poly.pdbx_strand_id
1 'polypeptide(L)'
;MITLDEFQEGQQIRRRKNAPRPQKHSFDFTGIIKCGECGCAITAEIKKKFIKTTKEYKVYTYYHCTRRKIGSTCTQKEVITEDNLVKEILDFVDRFAIEPQFLDWALEHLKNTEGKETEKANKVTEMQEDTLRKTENQLGHCRQTKQNF
;
A
#
# COMPACT_ATOMS: atom_id res chain seq x y z
N MET A 1 23.87 26.94 20.25
CA MET A 1 24.94 26.09 19.70
C MET A 1 24.54 24.66 19.91
N ILE A 2 24.76 23.79 18.92
CA ILE A 2 24.49 22.35 19.04
C ILE A 2 25.79 21.70 19.55
N THR A 3 25.70 20.80 20.52
CA THR A 3 26.85 20.06 21.08
C THR A 3 27.34 19.00 20.09
N LEU A 4 28.59 18.55 20.25
CA LEU A 4 29.17 17.51 19.38
C LEU A 4 28.35 16.22 19.42
N ASP A 5 27.86 15.84 20.60
CA ASP A 5 27.07 14.63 20.82
C ASP A 5 25.70 14.73 20.13
N GLU A 6 24.99 15.84 20.30
CA GLU A 6 23.72 16.11 19.59
C GLU A 6 23.91 16.09 18.06
N PHE A 7 25.04 16.60 17.56
CA PHE A 7 25.35 16.56 16.13
C PHE A 7 25.61 15.11 15.67
N GLN A 8 26.34 14.31 16.44
CA GLN A 8 26.64 12.92 16.09
C GLN A 8 25.38 12.03 16.12
N GLU A 9 24.51 12.20 17.11
CA GLU A 9 23.21 11.52 17.17
C GLU A 9 22.34 11.87 15.96
N GLY A 10 22.25 13.16 15.62
CA GLY A 10 21.55 13.61 14.41
C GLY A 10 22.13 13.01 13.12
N GLN A 11 23.46 12.87 13.02
CA GLN A 11 24.10 12.20 11.90
C GLN A 11 23.78 10.70 11.86
N GLN A 12 23.69 10.00 12.99
CA GLN A 12 23.30 8.59 13.02
C GLN A 12 21.86 8.36 12.55
N ILE A 13 20.93 9.21 12.96
CA ILE A 13 19.52 9.18 12.50
C ILE A 13 19.45 9.40 10.98
N ARG A 14 20.22 10.37 10.47
CA ARG A 14 20.25 10.74 9.04
C ARG A 14 21.01 9.74 8.17
N ARG A 15 22.00 9.01 8.73
CA ARG A 15 22.85 8.03 8.03
C ARG A 15 22.21 6.65 7.83
N ARG A 16 21.00 6.41 8.34
CA ARG A 16 20.27 5.17 8.05
C ARG A 16 20.05 5.05 6.53
N LYS A 17 20.94 4.32 5.84
CA LYS A 17 20.86 4.07 4.38
C LYS A 17 19.52 3.49 3.96
N ASN A 18 18.86 2.77 4.88
CA ASN A 18 17.59 2.07 4.67
C ASN A 18 16.41 2.74 5.39
N ALA A 19 16.54 3.97 5.90
CA ALA A 19 15.38 4.68 6.44
C ALA A 19 14.42 5.04 5.29
N PRO A 20 13.13 4.66 5.36
CA PRO A 20 12.17 5.02 4.35
C PRO A 20 12.07 6.54 4.29
N ARG A 21 12.41 7.12 3.13
CA ARG A 21 12.19 8.54 2.89
C ARG A 21 10.70 8.76 2.73
N PRO A 22 10.13 9.84 3.32
CA PRO A 22 8.73 10.16 3.12
C PRO A 22 8.50 10.36 1.62
N GLN A 23 7.61 9.53 1.05
CA GLN A 23 7.23 9.65 -0.35
C GLN A 23 6.25 10.81 -0.47
N LYS A 24 6.54 11.76 -1.38
CA LYS A 24 5.68 12.93 -1.62
C LYS A 24 4.50 12.61 -2.55
N HIS A 25 4.60 11.51 -3.30
CA HIS A 25 3.67 11.15 -4.35
C HIS A 25 3.42 9.64 -4.31
N SER A 26 2.16 9.24 -4.36
CA SER A 26 1.73 7.87 -4.62
C SER A 26 1.35 7.74 -6.09
N PHE A 27 1.80 6.66 -6.73
CA PHE A 27 1.46 6.34 -8.12
C PHE A 27 0.88 4.93 -8.17
N ASP A 28 -0.33 4.80 -8.69
CA ASP A 28 -1.14 3.59 -8.55
C ASP A 28 -0.50 2.37 -9.23
N PHE A 29 0.16 2.58 -10.37
CA PHE A 29 0.71 1.49 -11.17
C PHE A 29 2.20 1.24 -10.96
N THR A 30 2.87 2.04 -10.11
CA THR A 30 4.30 1.83 -9.86
C THR A 30 4.57 0.56 -9.04
N GLY A 31 5.57 -0.22 -9.46
CA GLY A 31 5.94 -1.48 -8.81
C GLY A 31 5.21 -2.71 -9.35
N ILE A 32 4.00 -2.54 -9.88
CA ILE A 32 3.23 -3.61 -10.53
C ILE A 32 3.70 -3.79 -11.98
N ILE A 33 3.84 -2.68 -12.71
CA ILE A 33 4.15 -2.71 -14.15
C ILE A 33 5.67 -2.76 -14.38
N LYS A 34 6.09 -3.67 -15.27
CA LYS A 34 7.47 -3.82 -15.72
C LYS A 34 7.56 -3.63 -17.23
N CYS A 35 8.67 -3.08 -17.69
CA CYS A 35 8.99 -2.94 -19.09
C CYS A 35 9.23 -4.33 -19.72
N GLY A 36 8.56 -4.63 -20.84
CA GLY A 36 8.71 -5.90 -21.55
C GLY A 36 10.09 -6.10 -22.20
N GLU A 37 10.80 -5.02 -22.54
CA GLU A 37 12.12 -5.11 -23.20
C GLU A 37 13.26 -5.31 -22.20
N CYS A 38 13.39 -4.41 -21.21
CA CYS A 38 14.50 -4.46 -20.25
C CYS A 38 14.14 -5.10 -18.90
N GLY A 39 12.86 -5.32 -18.61
CA GLY A 39 12.41 -5.86 -17.31
C GLY A 39 12.55 -4.90 -16.13
N CYS A 40 12.93 -3.64 -16.35
CA CYS A 40 12.92 -2.62 -15.31
C CYS A 40 11.48 -2.30 -14.88
N ALA A 41 11.30 -1.94 -13.61
CA ALA A 41 10.06 -1.35 -13.14
C ALA A 41 9.79 -0.02 -13.88
N ILE A 42 8.54 0.18 -14.30
CA ILE A 42 8.06 1.44 -14.84
C ILE A 42 7.95 2.46 -13.71
N THR A 43 8.39 3.68 -13.97
CA THR A 43 8.31 4.81 -13.04
C THR A 43 7.35 5.87 -13.56
N ALA A 44 6.87 6.72 -12.67
CA ALA A 44 5.93 7.77 -13.00
C ALA A 44 6.44 9.17 -12.64
N GLU A 45 5.97 10.17 -13.38
CA GLU A 45 6.28 11.60 -13.16
C GLU A 45 4.98 12.41 -13.24
N ILE A 46 4.80 13.35 -12.30
CA ILE A 46 3.67 14.30 -12.30
C ILE A 46 4.13 15.62 -12.90
N LYS A 47 3.43 16.10 -13.93
CA LYS A 47 3.64 17.42 -14.52
C LYS A 47 2.42 18.29 -14.36
N LYS A 48 2.59 19.44 -13.71
CA LYS A 48 1.57 20.48 -13.59
C LYS A 48 1.77 21.51 -14.68
N LYS A 49 0.76 21.74 -15.52
CA LYS A 49 0.80 22.70 -16.62
C LYS A 49 -0.34 23.69 -16.50
N PHE A 50 -0.02 24.98 -16.61
CA PHE A 50 -1.03 26.03 -16.73
C PHE A 50 -1.54 26.12 -18.17
N ILE A 51 -2.84 25.97 -18.35
CA ILE A 51 -3.49 26.05 -19.66
C ILE A 51 -3.99 27.47 -19.85
N LYS A 52 -3.37 28.20 -20.79
CA LYS A 52 -3.69 29.60 -21.07
C LYS A 52 -5.13 29.80 -21.56
N THR A 53 -5.67 28.84 -22.29
CA THR A 53 -7.04 28.88 -22.85
C THR A 53 -8.12 28.76 -21.78
N THR A 54 -7.98 27.81 -20.85
CA THR A 54 -8.97 27.61 -19.76
C THR A 54 -8.61 28.37 -18.48
N LYS A 55 -7.43 29.01 -18.42
CA LYS A 55 -6.87 29.71 -17.25
C LYS A 55 -6.79 28.82 -15.99
N GLU A 56 -6.53 27.53 -16.18
CA GLU A 56 -6.50 26.53 -15.10
C GLU A 56 -5.19 25.75 -15.08
N TYR A 57 -4.81 25.25 -13.90
CA TYR A 57 -3.73 24.29 -13.74
C TYR A 57 -4.27 22.88 -13.98
N LYS A 58 -3.71 22.17 -14.96
CA LYS A 58 -3.95 20.74 -15.14
C LYS A 58 -2.74 19.93 -14.69
N VAL A 59 -3.02 18.79 -14.07
CA VAL A 59 -2.03 17.83 -13.60
C VAL A 59 -2.08 16.62 -14.53
N TYR A 60 -0.91 16.18 -14.97
CA TYR A 60 -0.75 15.02 -15.84
C TYR A 60 0.23 14.04 -15.21
N THR A 61 -0.16 12.78 -15.11
CA THR A 61 0.69 11.69 -14.67
C THR A 61 1.19 10.92 -15.88
N TYR A 62 2.51 10.71 -15.94
CA TYR A 62 3.19 10.08 -17.06
C TYR A 62 4.00 8.87 -16.60
N TYR A 63 3.82 7.73 -17.26
CA TYR A 63 4.53 6.48 -16.98
C TYR A 63 5.61 6.22 -18.05
N HIS A 64 6.81 5.85 -17.61
CA HIS A 64 7.94 5.59 -18.50
C HIS A 64 8.95 4.61 -17.91
N CYS A 65 9.71 3.95 -18.79
CA CYS A 65 10.81 3.09 -18.40
C CYS A 65 12.04 3.91 -17.99
N THR A 66 12.67 3.54 -16.88
CA THR A 66 13.92 4.17 -16.42
C THR A 66 15.15 3.82 -17.28
N ARG A 67 15.09 2.73 -18.04
CA ARG A 67 16.19 2.17 -18.85
C ARG A 67 17.51 1.99 -18.06
N ARG A 68 17.40 1.73 -16.76
CA ARG A 68 18.56 1.64 -15.85
C ARG A 68 19.30 0.31 -15.89
N LYS A 69 18.71 -0.73 -16.50
CA LYS A 69 19.34 -2.05 -16.51
C LYS A 69 20.53 -2.06 -17.46
N ILE A 70 21.69 -2.31 -16.87
CA ILE A 70 22.97 -2.44 -17.56
C ILE A 70 22.95 -3.76 -18.35
N GLY A 71 23.33 -3.71 -19.63
CA GLY A 71 23.38 -4.88 -20.51
C GLY A 71 22.09 -5.21 -21.25
N SER A 72 21.02 -4.40 -21.12
CA SER A 72 19.81 -4.52 -21.94
C SER A 72 19.57 -3.26 -22.77
N THR A 73 19.33 -3.42 -24.06
CA THR A 73 18.91 -2.32 -24.94
C THR A 73 17.40 -2.13 -24.83
N CYS A 74 16.97 -1.04 -24.20
CA CYS A 74 15.57 -0.62 -24.16
C CYS A 74 15.33 0.43 -25.25
N THR A 75 14.57 0.06 -26.27
CA THR A 75 14.10 0.94 -27.35
C THR A 75 12.88 1.76 -26.96
N GLN A 76 12.20 1.40 -25.87
CA GLN A 76 10.99 2.05 -25.40
C GLN A 76 11.22 3.52 -25.02
N LYS A 77 11.02 4.42 -26.00
CA LYS A 77 11.12 5.89 -25.88
C LYS A 77 9.84 6.55 -25.41
N GLU A 78 8.72 5.92 -25.69
CA GLU A 78 7.40 6.50 -25.48
C GLU A 78 7.04 6.58 -24.00
N VAL A 79 6.36 7.67 -23.68
CA VAL A 79 5.83 7.98 -22.35
C VAL A 79 4.33 7.92 -22.47
N ILE A 80 3.68 7.12 -21.64
CA ILE A 80 2.24 6.88 -21.70
C ILE A 80 1.58 7.73 -20.61
N THR A 81 0.45 8.36 -20.93
CA THR A 81 -0.39 9.04 -19.94
C THR A 81 -1.19 8.04 -19.12
N GLU A 82 -1.49 8.39 -17.87
CA GLU A 82 -2.32 7.56 -16.99
C GLU A 82 -3.64 7.14 -17.63
N ASP A 83 -4.36 8.06 -18.26
CA ASP A 83 -5.64 7.77 -18.92
C ASP A 83 -5.52 6.70 -20.03
N ASN A 84 -4.42 6.71 -20.79
CA ASN A 84 -4.22 5.73 -21.85
C ASN A 84 -3.79 4.39 -21.29
N LEU A 85 -2.94 4.40 -20.25
CA LEU A 85 -2.53 3.19 -19.55
C LEU A 85 -3.74 2.48 -18.94
N VAL A 86 -4.64 3.21 -18.29
CA VAL A 86 -5.88 2.66 -17.71
C VAL A 86 -6.77 2.04 -18.78
N LYS A 87 -6.93 2.70 -19.94
CA LYS A 87 -7.69 2.14 -21.06
C LYS A 87 -7.12 0.82 -21.53
N GLU A 88 -5.81 0.74 -21.76
CA GLU A 88 -5.15 -0.50 -22.17
C GLU A 88 -5.32 -1.63 -21.14
N ILE A 89 -5.27 -1.30 -19.85
CA ILE A 89 -5.49 -2.26 -18.76
C ILE A 89 -6.95 -2.75 -18.78
N LEU A 90 -7.92 -1.85 -18.92
CA LEU A 90 -9.34 -2.21 -18.98
C LEU A 90 -9.63 -3.09 -20.20
N ASP A 91 -9.13 -2.71 -21.38
CA ASP A 91 -9.25 -3.51 -22.61
C ASP A 91 -8.56 -4.88 -22.48
N PHE A 92 -7.51 -4.98 -21.67
CA PHE A 92 -6.90 -6.27 -21.33
C PHE A 92 -7.78 -7.10 -20.42
N VAL A 93 -8.34 -6.51 -19.36
CA VAL A 93 -9.21 -7.20 -18.40
C VAL A 93 -10.52 -7.64 -19.04
N ASP A 94 -11.11 -6.82 -19.89
CA ASP A 94 -12.39 -7.10 -20.57
C ASP A 94 -12.31 -8.31 -21.52
N ARG A 95 -11.12 -8.66 -21.98
CA ARG A 95 -10.91 -9.90 -22.76
C ARG A 95 -11.10 -11.17 -21.94
N PHE A 96 -11.02 -11.09 -20.62
CA PHE A 96 -11.23 -12.23 -19.75
C PHE A 96 -12.68 -12.26 -19.28
N ALA A 97 -13.47 -13.15 -19.89
CA ALA A 97 -14.79 -13.48 -19.38
C ALA A 97 -14.66 -14.58 -18.32
N ILE A 98 -15.26 -14.36 -17.16
CA ILE A 98 -15.39 -15.39 -16.12
C ILE A 98 -16.62 -16.24 -16.47
N GLU A 99 -16.44 -17.56 -16.46
CA GLU A 99 -17.56 -18.49 -16.68
C GLU A 99 -18.61 -18.33 -15.57
N PRO A 100 -19.91 -18.20 -15.90
CA PRO A 100 -20.95 -17.95 -14.89
C PRO A 100 -21.00 -19.01 -13.77
N GLN A 101 -20.76 -20.28 -14.11
CA GLN A 101 -20.73 -21.36 -13.12
C GLN A 101 -19.62 -21.18 -12.09
N PHE A 102 -18.45 -20.69 -12.51
CA PHE A 102 -17.35 -20.38 -11.60
C PHE A 102 -17.68 -19.18 -10.72
N LEU A 103 -18.35 -18.17 -11.27
CA LEU A 103 -18.78 -17.00 -10.51
C LEU A 103 -19.74 -17.39 -9.39
N ASP A 104 -20.77 -18.19 -9.70
CA ASP A 104 -21.76 -18.63 -8.71
C ASP A 104 -21.11 -19.47 -7.60
N TRP A 105 -20.24 -20.41 -7.98
CA TRP A 105 -19.47 -21.20 -7.01
C TRP A 105 -18.58 -20.31 -6.12
N ALA A 106 -17.89 -19.33 -6.70
CA ALA A 106 -17.02 -18.42 -5.95
C ALA A 106 -17.83 -17.54 -4.98
N LEU A 107 -18.99 -17.03 -5.41
CA LEU A 107 -19.89 -16.24 -4.57
C LEU A 107 -20.45 -17.05 -3.40
N GLU A 108 -20.84 -18.30 -3.64
CA GLU A 108 -21.28 -19.21 -2.59
C GLU A 108 -20.15 -19.50 -1.59
N HIS A 109 -18.94 -19.73 -2.08
CA HIS A 109 -17.78 -19.96 -1.23
C HIS A 109 -17.48 -18.74 -0.35
N LEU A 110 -17.50 -17.52 -0.91
CA LEU A 110 -17.26 -16.28 -0.18
C LEU A 110 -18.28 -16.07 0.95
N LYS A 111 -19.57 -16.28 0.70
CA LYS A 111 -20.62 -16.20 1.74
C LYS A 111 -20.38 -17.19 2.88
N ASN A 112 -19.98 -18.41 2.54
CA ASN A 112 -19.69 -19.45 3.52
C ASN A 112 -18.45 -19.14 4.36
N THR A 113 -17.46 -18.43 3.81
CA THR A 113 -16.28 -17.98 4.56
C THR A 113 -16.58 -16.79 5.47
N GLU A 114 -17.36 -15.81 5.03
CA GLU A 114 -17.75 -14.65 5.85
C GLU A 114 -18.50 -15.07 7.12
N GLY A 115 -19.42 -16.04 7.02
CA GLY A 115 -20.08 -16.60 8.20
C GLY A 115 -19.11 -17.25 9.19
N LYS A 116 -18.08 -17.95 8.69
CA LYS A 116 -17.07 -18.57 9.55
C LYS A 116 -16.09 -17.57 10.14
N GLU A 117 -15.74 -16.51 9.42
CA GLU A 117 -14.85 -15.46 9.91
C GLU A 117 -15.52 -14.61 10.99
N THR A 118 -16.80 -14.26 10.80
CA THR A 118 -17.58 -13.54 11.82
C THR A 118 -17.76 -14.36 13.09
N GLU A 119 -18.06 -15.67 12.98
CA GLU A 119 -18.11 -16.56 14.14
C GLU A 119 -16.77 -16.67 14.87
N LYS A 120 -15.66 -16.77 14.14
CA LYS A 120 -14.32 -16.80 14.74
C LYS A 120 -13.99 -15.48 15.41
N ALA A 121 -14.30 -14.35 14.78
CA ALA A 121 -14.10 -13.03 15.35
C ALA A 121 -14.86 -12.90 16.67
N ASN A 122 -16.17 -13.22 16.68
CA ASN A 122 -17.00 -13.17 17.87
C ASN A 122 -16.46 -14.04 19.02
N LYS A 123 -16.02 -15.27 18.73
CA LYS A 123 -15.39 -16.16 19.73
C LYS A 123 -14.10 -15.58 20.31
N VAL A 124 -13.30 -14.90 19.49
CA VAL A 124 -12.08 -14.22 19.96
C VAL A 124 -12.45 -13.03 20.85
N THR A 125 -13.46 -12.25 20.49
CA THR A 125 -13.95 -11.13 21.30
C THR A 125 -14.48 -11.61 22.66
N GLU A 126 -15.35 -12.63 22.68
CA GLU A 126 -15.87 -13.23 23.91
C GLU A 126 -14.73 -13.74 24.82
N MET A 127 -13.75 -14.42 24.23
CA MET A 127 -12.58 -14.89 24.98
C MET A 127 -11.77 -13.74 25.57
N GLN A 128 -11.60 -12.65 24.82
CA GLN A 128 -10.92 -11.43 25.27
C GLN A 128 -11.66 -10.77 26.44
N GLU A 129 -12.99 -10.61 26.34
CA GLU A 129 -13.85 -10.08 27.40
C GLU A 129 -13.77 -10.92 28.68
N ASP A 130 -13.78 -12.25 28.53
CA ASP A 130 -13.64 -13.16 29.67
C ASP A 130 -12.27 -13.07 30.34
N THR A 131 -11.19 -12.95 29.57
CA THR A 131 -9.85 -12.71 30.13
C THR A 131 -9.76 -11.35 30.82
N LEU A 132 -10.32 -10.29 30.24
CA LEU A 132 -10.35 -8.95 30.85
C LEU A 132 -11.05 -9.02 32.22
N ARG A 133 -12.25 -9.60 32.26
CA ARG A 133 -13.02 -9.77 33.49
C ARG A 133 -12.25 -10.54 34.57
N LYS A 134 -11.56 -11.62 34.19
CA LYS A 134 -10.72 -12.40 35.13
C LYS A 134 -9.56 -11.57 35.67
N THR A 135 -8.87 -10.81 34.81
CA THR A 135 -7.76 -9.94 35.23
C THR A 135 -8.23 -8.79 36.11
N GLU A 136 -9.39 -8.18 35.83
CA GLU A 136 -10.00 -7.15 36.68
C GLU A 136 -10.35 -7.67 38.07
N ASN A 137 -10.93 -8.88 38.14
CA ASN A 137 -11.24 -9.52 39.42
C ASN A 137 -9.97 -9.81 40.24
N GLN A 138 -8.89 -10.28 39.60
CA GLN A 138 -7.60 -10.48 40.26
C GLN A 138 -7.00 -9.17 40.77
N LEU A 139 -7.06 -8.09 39.97
CA LEU A 139 -6.63 -6.75 40.39
C LEU A 139 -7.46 -6.23 41.57
N GLY A 140 -8.78 -6.47 41.57
CA GLY A 140 -9.68 -6.14 42.67
C GLY A 140 -9.28 -6.84 43.97
N HIS A 141 -9.04 -8.15 43.92
CA HIS A 141 -8.57 -8.91 45.06
C HIS A 141 -7.21 -8.42 45.59
N CYS A 142 -6.23 -8.16 44.70
CA CYS A 142 -4.94 -7.60 45.12
C CYS A 142 -5.07 -6.22 45.77
N ARG A 143 -5.99 -5.37 45.30
CA ARG A 143 -6.26 -4.05 45.91
C ARG A 143 -6.85 -4.17 47.31
N GLN A 144 -7.81 -5.07 47.52
CA GLN A 144 -8.39 -5.32 48.85
C GLN A 144 -7.37 -5.90 49.83
N THR A 145 -6.51 -6.82 49.40
CA THR A 145 -5.45 -7.34 50.27
C THR A 145 -4.47 -6.25 50.70
N LYS A 146 -4.15 -5.27 49.85
CA LYS A 146 -3.25 -4.17 50.20
C LYS A 146 -3.85 -3.11 51.14
N GLN A 147 -5.17 -3.05 51.30
CA GLN A 147 -5.85 -2.14 52.23
C GLN A 147 -6.02 -2.74 53.64
N ASN A 148 -5.87 -4.05 53.77
CA ASN A 148 -5.99 -4.78 55.04
C ASN A 148 -4.63 -5.06 55.72
N PHE A 149 -3.54 -4.48 55.19
CA PHE A 149 -2.20 -4.40 55.78
C PHE A 149 -1.84 -2.91 55.95
#